data_AF-A0A6G7ZCW2-F1
#
_entry.id   AF-A0A6G7ZCW2-F1
#
_cell.length_a   1.000
_cell.length_b   1.000
_cell.length_c   1.000
_cell.angle_alpha   90.00
_cell.angle_beta   90.00
_cell.angle_gamma   90.00
#
_symmetry.space_group_name_H-M   'P 1'
#
loop_
_entity.id
_entity.type
_entity.pdbx_description
1 polymer ?
#
loop_
_entity_poly.entity_id
_entity_poly.type
_entity_poly.pdbx_seq_one_letter_code
_entity_poly.pdbx_strand_id
1 'polypeptide(L)'
;MTFKTIEDANQAVIDRIKAGSPVLVDVVPAKSVINELNGKVLLHAGPPIEWANMPDPMQGSCVGAVLFEKWAETEAEARELLATGRIAFIPCHHVNAVGPMGGITSANMPVLVVEDRKHETTAYCQMNEGIGAVLRFGAYSEEVITRLEWMRDVLGPVLGKTIRAMEDGLSVNPMVARAIAMGDEFHQRNIAASLIFLKEVTPVIATLDITETERAQVLKFLADTDQFFLNIMMASAKAVMDGARQIKEGTIVTAMCRNGENFGIRIAGMGDEWFTAPVNTPQGLYFTGYSGDDASPDMGDSAITETFGVGGMAMIAAPAVTRFVGTGGFDDALRISNEMDEIVMDHNPNFIIPTWNFKGTHLGIDARKVVATGITPVINTGIANKKAGLGQIGAGTVHPPIECFEKAIAAYAQKLGMEG
;
A
#
# COMPACT_ATOMS: atom_id res chain seq x y z
N MET A 1 8.78 2.75 -30.29
CA MET A 1 8.79 3.78 -29.24
C MET A 1 8.22 5.05 -29.81
N THR A 2 7.30 5.69 -29.09
CA THR A 2 6.74 7.02 -29.33
C THR A 2 7.76 8.09 -28.94
N PHE A 3 8.59 7.81 -27.93
CA PHE A 3 9.70 8.65 -27.50
C PHE A 3 11.00 8.30 -28.24
N LYS A 4 11.89 9.28 -28.39
CA LYS A 4 13.17 9.09 -29.10
C LYS A 4 14.20 8.33 -28.26
N THR A 5 14.17 8.52 -26.96
CA THR A 5 15.10 7.92 -25.99
C THR A 5 14.35 7.35 -24.79
N ILE A 6 15.01 6.50 -24.01
CA ILE A 6 14.47 6.01 -22.74
C ILE A 6 14.37 7.17 -21.74
N GLU A 7 15.30 8.12 -21.77
CA GLU A 7 15.29 9.33 -20.93
C GLU A 7 14.04 10.18 -21.21
N ASP A 8 13.69 10.40 -22.47
CA ASP A 8 12.48 11.14 -22.85
C ASP A 8 11.21 10.43 -22.38
N ALA A 9 11.17 9.09 -22.53
CA ALA A 9 10.05 8.28 -22.03
C ALA A 9 9.94 8.36 -20.50
N ASN A 10 11.06 8.22 -19.80
CA ASN A 10 11.12 8.32 -18.34
C ASN A 10 10.68 9.69 -17.86
N GLN A 11 11.13 10.78 -18.49
CA GLN A 11 10.69 12.13 -18.14
C GLN A 11 9.17 12.29 -18.31
N ALA A 12 8.58 11.74 -19.39
CA ALA A 12 7.14 11.76 -19.58
C ALA A 12 6.38 10.98 -18.50
N VAL A 13 6.92 9.85 -18.03
CA VAL A 13 6.38 9.12 -16.87
C VAL A 13 6.46 9.97 -15.61
N ILE A 14 7.61 10.61 -15.35
CA ILE A 14 7.81 11.49 -14.19
C ILE A 14 6.84 12.66 -14.18
N ASP A 15 6.70 13.36 -15.31
CA ASP A 15 5.82 14.52 -15.44
C ASP A 15 4.36 14.12 -15.22
N ARG A 16 3.99 12.91 -15.65
CA ARG A 16 2.67 12.32 -15.35
C ARG A 16 2.49 12.10 -13.85
N ILE A 17 3.46 11.51 -13.15
CA ILE A 17 3.36 11.32 -11.69
C ILE A 17 3.23 12.68 -10.96
N LYS A 18 4.05 13.68 -11.33
CA LYS A 18 3.99 15.04 -10.74
C LYS A 18 2.63 15.73 -10.92
N ALA A 19 1.96 15.45 -12.04
CA ALA A 19 0.66 16.04 -12.35
C ALA A 19 -0.51 15.34 -11.63
N GLY A 20 -0.28 14.20 -10.98
CA GLY A 20 -1.31 13.41 -10.30
C GLY A 20 -2.13 14.23 -9.30
N SER A 21 -3.44 14.07 -9.35
CA SER A 21 -4.41 14.78 -8.52
C SER A 21 -5.37 13.79 -7.84
N PRO A 22 -4.88 12.98 -6.89
CA PRO A 22 -5.70 12.02 -6.17
C PRO A 22 -6.72 12.70 -5.25
N VAL A 23 -7.97 12.26 -5.36
CA VAL A 23 -9.12 12.70 -4.56
C VAL A 23 -9.84 11.48 -4.02
N LEU A 24 -10.02 11.41 -2.70
CA LEU A 24 -10.89 10.43 -2.08
C LEU A 24 -12.34 10.85 -2.33
N VAL A 25 -13.09 10.04 -3.08
CA VAL A 25 -14.44 10.38 -3.55
C VAL A 25 -15.53 9.58 -2.86
N ASP A 26 -15.22 8.39 -2.33
CA ASP A 26 -16.21 7.60 -1.59
C ASP A 26 -15.58 6.52 -0.69
N VAL A 27 -16.42 5.91 0.14
CA VAL A 27 -16.20 4.63 0.82
C VAL A 27 -17.41 3.73 0.60
N VAL A 28 -17.19 2.58 -0.03
CA VAL A 28 -18.27 1.68 -0.48
C VAL A 28 -17.89 0.21 -0.30
N PRO A 29 -18.85 -0.74 -0.23
CA PRO A 29 -18.53 -2.16 -0.25
C PRO A 29 -17.74 -2.54 -1.51
N ALA A 30 -16.67 -3.33 -1.38
CA ALA A 30 -15.75 -3.65 -2.47
C ALA A 30 -16.46 -4.16 -3.73
N LYS A 31 -17.44 -5.06 -3.59
CA LYS A 31 -18.22 -5.63 -4.70
C LYS A 31 -18.98 -4.62 -5.56
N SER A 32 -19.23 -3.42 -5.04
CA SER A 32 -19.95 -2.36 -5.76
C SER A 32 -19.08 -1.67 -6.82
N VAL A 33 -17.75 -1.76 -6.69
CA VAL A 33 -16.77 -1.09 -7.57
C VAL A 33 -15.76 -2.06 -8.18
N ILE A 34 -15.61 -3.26 -7.61
CA ILE A 34 -14.74 -4.33 -8.12
C ILE A 34 -15.62 -5.51 -8.51
N ASN A 35 -15.88 -5.64 -9.81
CA ASN A 35 -16.86 -6.58 -10.36
C ASN A 35 -16.49 -8.04 -10.09
N GLU A 36 -15.20 -8.36 -10.08
CA GLU A 36 -14.63 -9.68 -9.84
C GLU A 36 -15.01 -10.23 -8.46
N LEU A 37 -15.33 -9.36 -7.50
CA LEU A 37 -15.76 -9.75 -6.15
C LEU A 37 -17.24 -10.15 -6.06
N ASN A 38 -18.01 -10.13 -7.16
CA ASN A 38 -19.40 -10.60 -7.17
C ASN A 38 -19.54 -12.15 -7.20
N GLY A 39 -18.50 -12.87 -6.78
CA GLY A 39 -18.49 -14.31 -6.57
C GLY A 39 -17.72 -14.69 -5.30
N LYS A 40 -17.36 -15.97 -5.14
CA LYS A 40 -16.44 -16.41 -4.08
C LYS A 40 -15.00 -16.11 -4.48
N VAL A 41 -14.61 -14.85 -4.33
CA VAL A 41 -13.29 -14.33 -4.70
C VAL A 41 -12.69 -13.58 -3.52
N LEU A 42 -11.41 -13.80 -3.25
CA LEU A 42 -10.62 -12.99 -2.34
C LEU A 42 -9.52 -12.29 -3.13
N LEU A 43 -9.41 -10.97 -2.97
CA LEU A 43 -8.21 -10.28 -3.43
C LEU A 43 -7.06 -10.54 -2.47
N HIS A 44 -5.83 -10.34 -2.94
CA HIS A 44 -4.65 -10.46 -2.09
C HIS A 44 -3.51 -9.53 -2.52
N ALA A 45 -2.60 -9.23 -1.59
CA ALA A 45 -1.40 -8.45 -1.89
C ALA A 45 -0.38 -9.23 -2.74
N GLY A 46 0.49 -8.49 -3.44
CA GLY A 46 1.61 -9.03 -4.20
C GLY A 46 1.26 -9.57 -5.60
N PRO A 47 2.25 -10.14 -6.32
CA PRO A 47 2.00 -10.80 -7.60
C PRO A 47 1.16 -12.09 -7.43
N PRO A 48 0.68 -12.71 -8.53
CA PRO A 48 -0.09 -13.95 -8.46
C PRO A 48 0.56 -15.03 -7.57
N ILE A 49 -0.25 -15.71 -6.76
CA ILE A 49 0.18 -16.75 -5.83
C ILE A 49 -0.89 -17.84 -5.70
N GLU A 50 -0.45 -19.07 -5.45
CA GLU A 50 -1.34 -20.17 -5.11
C GLU A 50 -1.56 -20.26 -3.59
N TRP A 51 -2.73 -20.72 -3.17
CA TRP A 51 -3.06 -20.92 -1.75
C TRP A 51 -1.97 -21.65 -0.96
N ALA A 52 -1.42 -22.74 -1.53
CA ALA A 52 -0.42 -23.58 -0.89
C ALA A 52 0.89 -22.83 -0.58
N ASN A 53 1.17 -21.74 -1.31
CA ASN A 53 2.39 -20.94 -1.13
C ASN A 53 2.16 -19.69 -0.27
N MET A 54 0.90 -19.35 0.03
CA MET A 54 0.62 -18.23 0.92
C MET A 54 1.21 -18.52 2.31
N PRO A 55 1.93 -17.57 2.93
CA PRO A 55 2.42 -17.73 4.29
C PRO A 55 1.24 -17.81 5.27
N ASP A 56 1.45 -18.47 6.41
CA ASP A 56 0.40 -18.70 7.42
C ASP A 56 -0.39 -17.45 7.85
N PRO A 57 0.19 -16.27 8.13
CA PRO A 57 -0.61 -15.06 8.41
C PRO A 57 -1.51 -14.64 7.25
N MET A 58 -1.08 -14.83 6.00
CA MET A 58 -1.92 -14.55 4.83
C MET A 58 -3.05 -15.60 4.71
N GLN A 59 -2.76 -16.87 4.99
CA GLN A 59 -3.78 -17.92 5.07
C GLN A 59 -4.81 -17.64 6.17
N GLY A 60 -4.37 -17.20 7.35
CA GLY A 60 -5.25 -16.79 8.45
C GLY A 60 -6.14 -15.60 8.06
N SER A 61 -5.60 -14.64 7.30
CA SER A 61 -6.37 -13.52 6.75
C SER A 61 -7.49 -14.01 5.81
N CYS A 62 -7.19 -15.00 4.96
CA CYS A 62 -8.20 -15.63 4.11
C CYS A 62 -9.27 -16.35 4.93
N VAL A 63 -8.90 -17.11 5.97
CA VAL A 63 -9.85 -17.75 6.88
C VAL A 63 -10.80 -16.72 7.49
N GLY A 64 -10.26 -15.62 8.03
CA GLY A 64 -11.09 -14.56 8.60
C GLY A 64 -12.03 -13.91 7.59
N ALA A 65 -11.57 -13.68 6.35
CA ALA A 65 -12.44 -13.17 5.28
C ALA A 65 -13.58 -14.14 4.93
N VAL A 66 -13.30 -15.46 4.87
CA VAL A 66 -14.32 -16.49 4.61
C VAL A 66 -15.38 -16.53 5.71
N LEU A 67 -14.97 -16.40 6.98
CA LEU A 67 -15.88 -16.33 8.12
C LEU A 67 -16.71 -15.03 8.10
N PHE A 68 -16.08 -13.89 7.84
CA PHE A 68 -16.75 -12.59 7.71
C PHE A 68 -17.82 -12.60 6.59
N GLU A 69 -17.50 -13.22 5.45
CA GLU A 69 -18.42 -13.37 4.32
C GLU A 69 -19.48 -14.46 4.52
N LYS A 70 -19.41 -15.21 5.63
CA LYS A 70 -20.33 -16.30 5.97
C LYS A 70 -20.35 -17.40 4.91
N TRP A 71 -19.20 -17.65 4.30
CA TRP A 71 -19.03 -18.74 3.33
C TRP A 71 -18.79 -20.10 3.99
N ALA A 72 -18.38 -20.09 5.26
CA ALA A 72 -18.21 -21.22 6.16
C ALA A 72 -18.59 -20.80 7.59
N GLU A 73 -18.96 -21.76 8.44
CA GLU A 73 -19.30 -21.52 9.85
C GLU A 73 -18.11 -21.77 10.79
N THR A 74 -17.14 -22.56 10.35
CA THR A 74 -15.97 -22.96 11.15
C THR A 74 -14.65 -22.74 10.41
N GLU A 75 -13.56 -22.64 11.17
CA GLU A 75 -12.20 -22.59 10.59
C GLU A 75 -11.90 -23.81 9.71
N ALA A 76 -12.33 -25.00 10.13
CA ALA A 76 -12.08 -26.24 9.39
C ALA A 76 -12.75 -26.19 8.00
N GLU A 77 -14.02 -25.79 7.94
CA GLU A 77 -14.75 -25.59 6.69
C GLU A 77 -14.12 -24.48 5.84
N ALA A 78 -13.71 -23.37 6.47
CA ALA A 78 -13.07 -22.27 5.77
C ALA A 78 -11.76 -22.71 5.08
N ARG A 79 -10.91 -23.45 5.79
CA ARG A 79 -9.67 -24.01 5.24
C ARG A 79 -9.92 -25.02 4.14
N GLU A 80 -10.96 -25.85 4.25
CA GLU A 80 -11.36 -26.77 3.18
C GLU A 80 -11.77 -26.02 1.91
N LEU A 81 -12.58 -24.96 2.03
CA LEU A 81 -12.98 -24.14 0.88
C LEU A 81 -11.78 -23.49 0.17
N LEU A 82 -10.82 -22.98 0.95
CA LEU A 82 -9.62 -22.33 0.45
C LEU A 82 -8.69 -23.34 -0.24
N ALA A 83 -8.51 -24.53 0.34
CA ALA A 83 -7.62 -25.57 -0.19
C ALA A 83 -8.18 -26.28 -1.44
N THR A 84 -9.50 -26.32 -1.61
CA THR A 84 -10.17 -27.05 -2.73
C THR A 84 -10.38 -26.20 -3.98
N GLY A 85 -9.87 -24.95 -4.01
CA GLY A 85 -10.02 -24.05 -5.16
C GLY A 85 -11.45 -23.55 -5.39
N ARG A 86 -12.33 -23.67 -4.39
CA ARG A 86 -13.72 -23.16 -4.44
C ARG A 86 -13.81 -21.64 -4.23
N ILE A 87 -12.69 -21.02 -3.86
CA ILE A 87 -12.49 -19.59 -3.75
C ILE A 87 -11.37 -19.21 -4.72
N ALA A 88 -11.61 -18.25 -5.60
CA ALA A 88 -10.58 -17.74 -6.49
C ALA A 88 -9.77 -16.62 -5.80
N PHE A 89 -8.48 -16.55 -6.12
CA PHE A 89 -7.57 -15.52 -5.62
C PHE A 89 -7.15 -14.60 -6.77
N ILE A 90 -7.24 -13.30 -6.54
CA ILE A 90 -6.86 -12.28 -7.53
C ILE A 90 -5.94 -11.26 -6.87
N PRO A 91 -4.76 -10.94 -7.45
CA PRO A 91 -3.95 -9.84 -6.96
C PRO A 91 -4.72 -8.52 -6.94
N CYS A 92 -4.66 -7.77 -5.84
CA CYS A 92 -5.28 -6.45 -5.74
C CYS A 92 -4.90 -5.57 -6.94
N HIS A 93 -3.62 -5.57 -7.31
CA HIS A 93 -3.09 -4.79 -8.43
C HIS A 93 -3.73 -5.11 -9.80
N HIS A 94 -4.38 -6.27 -9.97
CA HIS A 94 -5.07 -6.66 -11.21
C HIS A 94 -6.46 -6.03 -11.34
N VAL A 95 -7.03 -5.54 -10.25
CA VAL A 95 -8.38 -4.95 -10.20
C VAL A 95 -8.34 -3.53 -9.63
N ASN A 96 -7.25 -2.81 -9.93
CA ASN A 96 -6.98 -1.44 -9.48
C ASN A 96 -7.02 -1.26 -7.95
N ALA A 97 -6.86 -2.33 -7.18
CA ALA A 97 -6.81 -2.28 -5.74
C ALA A 97 -5.37 -2.39 -5.22
N VAL A 98 -5.19 -2.07 -3.95
CA VAL A 98 -4.01 -2.37 -3.15
C VAL A 98 -4.45 -2.74 -1.73
N GLY A 99 -3.72 -3.64 -1.08
CA GLY A 99 -3.99 -4.08 0.28
C GLY A 99 -2.74 -4.11 1.16
N PRO A 100 -2.79 -3.58 2.41
CA PRO A 100 -1.67 -3.69 3.33
C PRO A 100 -1.48 -5.13 3.81
N MET A 101 -0.23 -5.53 4.06
CA MET A 101 0.15 -6.85 4.58
C MET A 101 -0.41 -8.01 3.75
N GLY A 102 -1.27 -8.90 4.29
CA GLY A 102 -1.88 -9.95 3.46
C GLY A 102 -2.74 -9.41 2.31
N GLY A 103 -3.23 -8.16 2.44
CA GLY A 103 -4.04 -7.48 1.43
C GLY A 103 -5.38 -8.14 1.14
N ILE A 104 -5.80 -9.09 1.99
CA ILE A 104 -7.02 -9.86 1.77
C ILE A 104 -8.22 -8.93 1.79
N THR A 105 -8.93 -8.87 0.67
CA THR A 105 -10.12 -8.03 0.50
C THR A 105 -11.26 -8.89 -0.06
N SER A 106 -12.41 -8.86 0.61
CA SER A 106 -13.62 -9.59 0.21
C SER A 106 -14.77 -8.66 -0.17
N ALA A 107 -15.82 -9.24 -0.76
CA ALA A 107 -16.93 -8.53 -1.39
C ALA A 107 -17.61 -7.46 -0.51
N ASN A 108 -17.81 -7.74 0.79
CA ASN A 108 -18.53 -6.88 1.71
C ASN A 108 -17.61 -6.00 2.58
N MET A 109 -16.28 -6.09 2.44
CA MET A 109 -15.37 -5.17 3.09
C MET A 109 -15.48 -3.78 2.44
N PRO A 110 -15.58 -2.68 3.22
CA PRO A 110 -15.58 -1.35 2.63
C PRO A 110 -14.19 -0.96 2.12
N VAL A 111 -14.15 -0.36 0.94
CA VAL A 111 -12.95 0.17 0.30
C VAL A 111 -13.07 1.68 0.13
N LEU A 112 -11.96 2.37 0.33
CA LEU A 112 -11.74 3.75 -0.06
C LEU A 112 -11.68 3.81 -1.60
N VAL A 113 -12.38 4.77 -2.20
CA VAL A 113 -12.36 5.03 -3.65
C VAL A 113 -11.58 6.31 -3.91
N VAL A 114 -10.40 6.19 -4.54
CA VAL A 114 -9.57 7.34 -4.88
C VAL A 114 -9.49 7.49 -6.39
N GLU A 115 -9.83 8.67 -6.89
CA GLU A 115 -9.71 9.04 -8.30
C GLU A 115 -8.54 9.99 -8.49
N ASP A 116 -7.63 9.68 -9.41
CA ASP A 116 -6.71 10.66 -9.94
C ASP A 116 -7.41 11.45 -11.04
N ARG A 117 -7.93 12.63 -10.67
CA ARG A 117 -8.66 13.52 -11.58
C ARG A 117 -7.83 13.97 -12.78
N LYS A 118 -6.50 13.91 -12.71
CA LYS A 118 -5.64 14.31 -13.83
C LYS A 118 -5.54 13.24 -14.90
N HIS A 119 -5.55 11.97 -14.50
CA HIS A 119 -5.30 10.82 -15.39
C HIS A 119 -6.51 9.93 -15.59
N GLU A 120 -7.64 10.25 -14.94
CA GLU A 120 -8.90 9.50 -15.02
C GLU A 120 -8.70 8.02 -14.63
N THR A 121 -7.81 7.78 -13.67
CA THR A 121 -7.59 6.47 -13.06
C THR A 121 -8.23 6.43 -11.68
N THR A 122 -8.76 5.27 -11.31
CA THR A 122 -9.38 5.03 -10.00
C THR A 122 -8.67 3.87 -9.34
N ALA A 123 -8.44 3.97 -8.03
CA ALA A 123 -7.88 2.91 -7.25
C ALA A 123 -8.62 2.70 -5.93
N TYR A 124 -8.47 1.49 -5.39
CA TYR A 124 -9.18 1.05 -4.20
C TYR A 124 -8.22 0.54 -3.12
N CYS A 125 -8.57 0.75 -1.87
CA CYS A 125 -7.88 0.11 -0.75
C CYS A 125 -8.90 -0.14 0.37
N GLN A 126 -8.87 -1.31 0.99
CA GLN A 126 -9.66 -1.55 2.20
C GLN A 126 -9.35 -0.51 3.29
N MET A 127 -10.26 -0.28 4.23
CA MET A 127 -9.99 0.64 5.34
C MET A 127 -9.01 0.04 6.35
N ASN A 128 -8.29 0.89 7.09
CA ASN A 128 -7.47 0.42 8.20
C ASN A 128 -8.37 -0.08 9.34
N GLU A 129 -8.06 -1.26 9.88
CA GLU A 129 -8.84 -1.94 10.94
C GLU A 129 -8.56 -1.43 12.37
N GLY A 130 -7.67 -0.46 12.52
CA GLY A 130 -7.25 0.06 13.82
C GLY A 130 -6.04 -0.69 14.41
N ILE A 131 -5.98 -0.65 15.75
CA ILE A 131 -4.90 -1.22 16.58
C ILE A 131 -5.28 -2.60 17.13
N GLY A 132 -4.27 -3.35 17.57
CA GLY A 132 -4.45 -4.68 18.18
C GLY A 132 -4.52 -5.82 17.16
N ALA A 133 -5.26 -6.88 17.49
CA ALA A 133 -5.47 -8.01 16.59
C ALA A 133 -6.32 -7.57 15.39
N VAL A 134 -5.79 -7.78 14.18
CA VAL A 134 -6.41 -7.32 12.92
C VAL A 134 -6.18 -8.36 11.82
N LEU A 135 -7.12 -8.41 10.88
CA LEU A 135 -7.14 -9.35 9.77
C LEU A 135 -5.91 -9.20 8.89
N ARG A 136 -5.44 -7.98 8.60
CA ARG A 136 -4.28 -7.76 7.72
C ARG A 136 -3.01 -8.50 8.16
N PHE A 137 -2.87 -8.82 9.45
CA PHE A 137 -1.76 -9.62 10.00
C PHE A 137 -2.14 -11.08 10.29
N GLY A 138 -3.28 -11.55 9.80
CA GLY A 138 -3.71 -12.94 9.93
C GLY A 138 -4.49 -13.28 11.19
N ALA A 139 -5.00 -12.30 11.94
CA ALA A 139 -5.90 -12.58 13.07
C ALA A 139 -7.36 -12.70 12.61
N TYR A 140 -8.11 -13.65 13.16
CA TYR A 140 -9.49 -13.94 12.75
C TYR A 140 -10.38 -14.38 13.92
N SER A 141 -10.07 -13.91 15.14
CA SER A 141 -10.92 -14.15 16.31
C SER A 141 -12.31 -13.48 16.16
N GLU A 142 -13.26 -13.85 17.02
CA GLU A 142 -14.59 -13.24 17.05
C GLU A 142 -14.54 -11.71 17.19
N GLU A 143 -13.57 -11.18 17.95
CA GLU A 143 -13.32 -9.74 18.06
C GLU A 143 -12.99 -9.11 16.70
N VAL A 144 -12.12 -9.76 15.90
CA VAL A 144 -11.74 -9.27 14.57
C VAL A 144 -12.94 -9.30 13.64
N ILE A 145 -13.69 -10.41 13.60
CA ILE A 145 -14.87 -10.53 12.73
C ILE A 145 -15.93 -9.50 13.12
N THR A 146 -16.21 -9.33 14.41
CA THR A 146 -17.16 -8.32 14.93
C THR A 146 -16.73 -6.91 14.51
N ARG A 147 -15.42 -6.61 14.56
CA ARG A 147 -14.90 -5.32 14.12
C ARG A 147 -15.07 -5.12 12.61
N LEU A 148 -14.81 -6.14 11.79
CA LEU A 148 -15.03 -6.08 10.33
C LEU A 148 -16.52 -5.86 10.01
N GLU A 149 -17.43 -6.50 10.73
CA GLU A 149 -18.87 -6.25 10.61
C GLU A 149 -19.26 -4.82 11.01
N TRP A 150 -18.72 -4.30 12.12
CA TRP A 150 -18.90 -2.89 12.49
C TRP A 150 -18.32 -1.94 11.43
N MET A 151 -17.17 -2.28 10.84
CA MET A 151 -16.60 -1.48 9.77
C MET A 151 -17.51 -1.47 8.53
N ARG A 152 -18.10 -2.62 8.18
CA ARG A 152 -19.08 -2.76 7.10
C ARG A 152 -20.36 -1.97 7.36
N ASP A 153 -20.88 -2.03 8.58
CA ASP A 153 -22.22 -1.56 8.90
C ASP A 153 -22.25 -0.11 9.42
N VAL A 154 -21.15 0.38 9.99
CA VAL A 154 -21.07 1.71 10.63
C VAL A 154 -19.95 2.57 10.02
N LEU A 155 -18.68 2.16 10.16
CA LEU A 155 -17.55 3.02 9.77
C LEU A 155 -17.58 3.38 8.27
N GLY A 156 -17.69 2.36 7.42
CA GLY A 156 -17.72 2.51 5.97
C GLY A 156 -18.89 3.40 5.51
N PRO A 157 -20.14 3.10 5.92
CA PRO A 157 -21.29 3.93 5.58
C PRO A 157 -21.19 5.38 6.08
N VAL A 158 -20.71 5.62 7.30
CA VAL A 158 -20.53 6.99 7.83
C VAL A 158 -19.46 7.73 7.02
N LEU A 159 -18.31 7.12 6.75
CA LEU A 159 -17.27 7.74 5.94
C LEU A 159 -17.72 7.99 4.51
N GLY A 160 -18.43 7.05 3.88
CA GLY A 160 -18.99 7.23 2.54
C GLY A 160 -20.00 8.39 2.48
N LYS A 161 -20.90 8.49 3.46
CA LYS A 161 -21.81 9.66 3.60
C LYS A 161 -21.02 10.96 3.77
N THR A 162 -19.97 10.92 4.58
CA THR A 162 -19.11 12.09 4.86
C THR A 162 -18.44 12.59 3.60
N ILE A 163 -17.74 11.71 2.87
CA ILE A 163 -17.00 12.10 1.66
C ILE A 163 -17.95 12.57 0.56
N ARG A 164 -19.08 11.89 0.33
CA ARG A 164 -20.09 12.33 -0.66
C ARG A 164 -20.77 13.65 -0.31
N ALA A 165 -20.77 14.07 0.95
CA ALA A 165 -21.29 15.37 1.36
C ALA A 165 -20.30 16.52 1.10
N MET A 166 -19.05 16.21 0.76
CA MET A 166 -18.06 17.20 0.33
C MET A 166 -18.18 17.42 -1.18
N GLU A 167 -18.41 18.67 -1.60
CA GLU A 167 -18.71 19.05 -3.01
C GLU A 167 -17.73 18.45 -4.03
N ASP A 168 -16.45 18.36 -3.67
CA ASP A 168 -15.38 17.87 -4.53
C ASP A 168 -14.71 16.58 -3.99
N GLY A 169 -15.34 15.90 -3.04
CA GLY A 169 -14.64 14.89 -2.24
C GLY A 169 -13.48 15.50 -1.44
N LEU A 170 -12.49 14.67 -1.09
CA LEU A 170 -11.36 15.08 -0.27
C LEU A 170 -10.04 14.97 -1.04
N SER A 171 -9.47 16.12 -1.42
CA SER A 171 -8.17 16.17 -2.10
C SER A 171 -7.04 15.70 -1.19
N VAL A 172 -6.23 14.74 -1.67
CA VAL A 172 -5.21 14.08 -0.86
C VAL A 172 -3.89 14.84 -0.84
N ASN A 173 -3.45 15.40 -1.97
CA ASN A 173 -2.16 16.11 -2.07
C ASN A 173 -1.98 17.22 -1.01
N PRO A 174 -2.97 18.08 -0.72
CA PRO A 174 -2.82 19.10 0.32
C PRO A 174 -2.61 18.52 1.72
N MET A 175 -3.18 17.35 2.03
CA MET A 175 -2.98 16.68 3.32
C MET A 175 -1.55 16.13 3.40
N VAL A 176 -1.08 15.46 2.35
CA VAL A 176 0.29 14.92 2.24
C VAL A 176 1.32 16.04 2.37
N ALA A 177 1.15 17.15 1.64
CA ALA A 177 2.08 18.30 1.67
C ALA A 177 2.20 18.93 3.08
N ARG A 178 1.14 18.91 3.89
CA ARG A 178 1.20 19.36 5.29
C ARG A 178 1.82 18.31 6.21
N ALA A 179 1.36 17.06 6.09
CA ALA A 179 1.77 15.98 6.96
C ALA A 179 3.26 15.64 6.84
N ILE A 180 3.83 15.74 5.63
CA ILE A 180 5.27 15.49 5.41
C ILE A 180 6.14 16.51 6.16
N ALA A 181 5.70 17.77 6.22
CA ALA A 181 6.34 18.82 7.01
C ALA A 181 6.12 18.65 8.53
N MET A 182 5.19 17.77 8.94
CA MET A 182 4.91 17.38 10.32
C MET A 182 5.55 16.03 10.69
N GLY A 183 6.43 15.53 9.83
CA GLY A 183 7.30 14.40 10.08
C GLY A 183 6.77 13.05 9.61
N ASP A 184 5.70 12.99 8.82
CA ASP A 184 5.19 11.73 8.26
C ASP A 184 5.96 11.31 7.02
N GLU A 185 6.14 10.00 6.86
CA GLU A 185 6.61 9.38 5.62
C GLU A 185 5.53 8.51 4.96
N PHE A 186 4.35 8.38 5.56
CA PHE A 186 3.16 7.78 4.97
C PHE A 186 3.16 6.26 4.74
N HIS A 187 4.14 5.53 5.26
CA HIS A 187 4.13 4.06 5.27
C HIS A 187 4.09 3.52 6.70
N GLN A 188 5.09 3.83 7.53
CA GLN A 188 5.14 3.48 8.95
C GLN A 188 4.57 4.56 9.86
N ARG A 189 4.82 5.84 9.57
CA ARG A 189 4.29 6.95 10.36
C ARG A 189 3.30 7.76 9.54
N ASN A 190 2.04 7.69 9.98
CA ASN A 190 0.89 8.36 9.39
C ASN A 190 0.15 9.26 10.41
N ILE A 191 0.79 9.59 11.55
CA ILE A 191 0.14 10.27 12.68
C ILE A 191 -0.40 11.65 12.25
N ALA A 192 0.43 12.45 11.58
CA ALA A 192 0.03 13.79 11.18
C ALA A 192 -1.05 13.75 10.09
N ALA A 193 -0.93 12.83 9.14
CA ALA A 193 -1.89 12.67 8.06
C ALA A 193 -3.24 12.13 8.55
N SER A 194 -3.25 11.17 9.48
CA SER A 194 -4.47 10.67 10.13
C SER A 194 -5.15 11.76 10.96
N LEU A 195 -4.38 12.60 11.66
CA LEU A 195 -4.92 13.76 12.38
C LEU A 195 -5.50 14.83 11.44
N ILE A 196 -4.81 15.12 10.33
CA ILE A 196 -5.32 16.04 9.31
C ILE A 196 -6.60 15.48 8.69
N PHE A 197 -6.64 14.19 8.35
CA PHE A 197 -7.84 13.53 7.85
C PHE A 197 -9.00 13.68 8.84
N LEU A 198 -8.78 13.37 10.12
CA LEU A 198 -9.77 13.56 11.19
C LEU A 198 -10.28 15.01 11.23
N LYS A 199 -9.38 15.99 11.16
CA LYS A 199 -9.73 17.42 11.11
C LYS A 199 -10.64 17.75 9.92
N GLU A 200 -10.35 17.22 8.72
CA GLU A 200 -11.15 17.52 7.52
C GLU A 200 -12.55 16.87 7.57
N VAL A 201 -12.66 15.64 8.10
CA VAL A 201 -13.93 14.90 8.11
C VAL A 201 -14.85 15.24 9.28
N THR A 202 -14.30 15.66 10.43
CA THR A 202 -15.07 15.89 11.66
C THR A 202 -16.20 16.92 11.50
N PRO A 203 -15.98 18.11 10.90
CA PRO A 203 -17.04 19.10 10.72
C PRO A 203 -18.21 18.57 9.89
N VAL A 204 -17.93 17.74 8.88
CA VAL A 204 -18.96 17.15 8.02
C VAL A 204 -19.72 16.07 8.78
N ILE A 205 -19.02 15.15 9.46
CA ILE A 205 -19.61 14.11 10.32
C ILE A 205 -20.57 14.71 11.36
N ALA A 206 -20.21 15.86 11.95
CA ALA A 206 -21.03 16.55 12.93
C ALA A 206 -22.40 17.03 12.41
N THR A 207 -22.54 17.17 11.08
CA THR A 207 -23.77 17.65 10.42
C THR A 207 -24.59 16.53 9.76
N LEU A 208 -24.07 15.29 9.75
CA LEU A 208 -24.78 14.16 9.15
C LEU A 208 -25.99 13.73 9.97
N ASP A 209 -27.03 13.29 9.27
CA ASP A 209 -28.18 12.59 9.84
C ASP A 209 -27.79 11.12 10.15
N ILE A 210 -27.19 10.94 11.32
CA ILE A 210 -26.73 9.67 11.91
C ILE A 210 -26.98 9.70 13.42
N THR A 211 -26.97 8.54 14.06
CA THR A 211 -27.15 8.46 15.51
C THR A 211 -25.95 9.04 16.26
N GLU A 212 -26.18 9.57 17.46
CA GLU A 212 -25.10 10.03 18.35
C GLU A 212 -24.08 8.92 18.65
N THR A 213 -24.55 7.66 18.73
CA THR A 213 -23.69 6.49 18.94
C THR A 213 -22.75 6.24 17.78
N GLU A 214 -23.25 6.20 16.54
CA GLU A 214 -22.40 6.02 15.34
C GLU A 214 -21.38 7.16 15.23
N ARG A 215 -21.84 8.40 15.46
CA ARG A 215 -20.96 9.58 15.43
C ARG A 215 -19.81 9.46 16.43
N ALA A 216 -20.13 9.14 17.69
CA ALA A 216 -19.13 8.99 18.73
C ALA A 216 -18.16 7.84 18.45
N GLN A 217 -18.66 6.68 17.99
CA GLN A 217 -17.84 5.52 17.68
C GLN A 217 -16.86 5.81 16.53
N VAL A 218 -17.32 6.41 15.44
CA VAL A 218 -16.48 6.72 14.28
C VAL A 218 -15.41 7.75 14.63
N LEU A 219 -15.77 8.85 15.31
CA LEU A 219 -14.81 9.86 15.73
C LEU A 219 -13.76 9.28 16.71
N LYS A 220 -14.19 8.42 17.65
CA LYS A 220 -13.27 7.75 18.57
C LYS A 220 -12.31 6.82 17.82
N PHE A 221 -12.82 6.02 16.90
CA PHE A 221 -12.00 5.10 16.10
C PHE A 221 -10.93 5.84 15.29
N LEU A 222 -11.32 6.93 14.61
CA LEU A 222 -10.38 7.75 13.83
C LEU A 222 -9.34 8.44 14.73
N ALA A 223 -9.74 8.91 15.92
CA ALA A 223 -8.83 9.53 16.88
C ALA A 223 -7.84 8.55 17.50
N ASP A 224 -8.20 7.27 17.65
CA ASP A 224 -7.32 6.24 18.20
C ASP A 224 -6.41 5.59 17.15
N THR A 225 -6.71 5.76 15.86
CA THR A 225 -6.04 5.05 14.77
C THR A 225 -5.06 5.95 14.04
N ASP A 226 -3.86 6.07 14.60
CA ASP A 226 -2.77 6.85 14.01
C ASP A 226 -2.33 6.38 12.60
N GLN A 227 -2.66 5.13 12.23
CA GLN A 227 -2.30 4.54 10.95
C GLN A 227 -3.41 4.59 9.89
N PHE A 228 -4.52 5.29 10.15
CA PHE A 228 -5.69 5.28 9.24
C PHE A 228 -5.34 5.77 7.84
N PHE A 229 -4.49 6.80 7.75
CA PHE A 229 -4.12 7.42 6.48
C PHE A 229 -3.28 6.54 5.55
N LEU A 230 -2.62 5.48 6.04
CA LEU A 230 -1.82 4.57 5.22
C LEU A 230 -2.63 4.06 4.02
N ASN A 231 -3.86 3.62 4.27
CA ASN A 231 -4.71 3.03 3.25
C ASN A 231 -5.17 4.06 2.20
N ILE A 232 -5.37 5.32 2.62
CA ILE A 232 -5.65 6.46 1.71
C ILE A 232 -4.41 6.74 0.85
N MET A 233 -3.22 6.77 1.46
CA MET A 233 -1.97 6.98 0.74
C MET A 233 -1.73 5.86 -0.28
N MET A 234 -1.94 4.60 0.09
CA MET A 234 -1.80 3.46 -0.81
C MET A 234 -2.72 3.56 -2.03
N ALA A 235 -4.02 3.84 -1.83
CA ALA A 235 -4.96 4.03 -2.94
C ALA A 235 -4.57 5.22 -3.82
N SER A 236 -4.12 6.33 -3.21
CA SER A 236 -3.67 7.52 -3.94
C SER A 236 -2.44 7.26 -4.78
N ALA A 237 -1.42 6.61 -4.20
CA ALA A 237 -0.22 6.19 -4.90
C ALA A 237 -0.58 5.26 -6.06
N LYS A 238 -1.43 4.25 -5.82
CA LYS A 238 -1.89 3.34 -6.87
C LYS A 238 -2.58 4.07 -8.03
N ALA A 239 -3.52 4.98 -7.75
CA ALA A 239 -4.24 5.72 -8.79
C ALA A 239 -3.27 6.52 -9.67
N VAL A 240 -2.34 7.26 -9.05
CA VAL A 240 -1.36 8.07 -9.78
C VAL A 240 -0.36 7.20 -10.55
N MET A 241 0.16 6.15 -9.93
CA MET A 241 1.15 5.27 -10.57
C MET A 241 0.55 4.44 -11.71
N ASP A 242 -0.72 4.03 -11.61
CA ASP A 242 -1.43 3.42 -12.74
C ASP A 242 -1.66 4.43 -13.87
N GLY A 243 -1.93 5.70 -13.55
CA GLY A 243 -1.94 6.78 -14.52
C GLY A 243 -0.60 6.85 -15.25
N ALA A 244 0.51 6.93 -14.50
CA ALA A 244 1.87 6.99 -15.03
C ALA A 244 2.22 5.79 -15.93
N ARG A 245 1.79 4.59 -15.54
CA ARG A 245 2.00 3.33 -16.28
C ARG A 245 1.37 3.31 -17.68
N GLN A 246 0.35 4.12 -17.94
CA GLN A 246 -0.29 4.22 -19.26
C GLN A 246 0.64 4.76 -20.36
N ILE A 247 1.79 5.36 -20.00
CA ILE A 247 2.83 5.77 -20.96
C ILE A 247 3.41 4.58 -21.73
N LYS A 248 3.43 3.37 -21.14
CA LYS A 248 3.82 2.10 -21.78
C LYS A 248 5.23 2.05 -22.40
N GLU A 249 6.06 3.03 -22.04
CA GLU A 249 7.45 3.21 -22.46
C GLU A 249 8.27 3.72 -21.27
N GLY A 250 9.57 3.44 -21.27
CA GLY A 250 10.49 3.80 -20.20
C GLY A 250 10.71 2.71 -19.17
N THR A 251 11.63 2.95 -18.25
CA THR A 251 12.12 1.99 -17.25
C THR A 251 11.77 2.39 -15.82
N ILE A 252 10.95 3.43 -15.65
CA ILE A 252 10.43 3.82 -14.33
C ILE A 252 9.56 2.71 -13.75
N VAL A 253 9.82 2.34 -12.51
CA VAL A 253 8.99 1.40 -11.74
C VAL A 253 7.65 2.04 -11.43
N THR A 254 6.57 1.31 -11.68
CA THR A 254 5.17 1.76 -11.52
C THR A 254 4.38 0.95 -10.51
N ALA A 255 4.90 -0.20 -10.08
CA ALA A 255 4.40 -0.93 -8.94
C ALA A 255 5.53 -1.73 -8.29
N MET A 256 5.52 -1.77 -6.95
CA MET A 256 6.25 -2.72 -6.14
C MET A 256 5.27 -3.33 -5.14
N CYS A 257 5.28 -4.65 -4.99
CA CYS A 257 4.40 -5.37 -4.08
C CYS A 257 4.99 -6.73 -3.74
N ARG A 258 4.47 -7.39 -2.70
CA ARG A 258 4.96 -8.69 -2.23
C ARG A 258 3.88 -9.49 -1.52
N ASN A 259 4.01 -10.81 -1.49
CA ASN A 259 2.99 -11.72 -0.94
C ASN A 259 3.56 -12.76 0.06
N GLY A 260 4.79 -12.55 0.55
CA GLY A 260 5.47 -13.49 1.44
C GLY A 260 6.13 -14.70 0.75
N GLU A 261 5.94 -14.86 -0.56
CA GLU A 261 6.69 -15.80 -1.40
C GLU A 261 7.55 -15.05 -2.42
N ASN A 262 6.91 -14.16 -3.18
CA ASN A 262 7.52 -13.41 -4.28
C ASN A 262 7.33 -11.90 -4.09
N PHE A 263 8.41 -11.16 -4.35
CA PHE A 263 8.38 -9.73 -4.60
C PHE A 263 8.14 -9.53 -6.10
N GLY A 264 7.27 -8.59 -6.45
CA GLY A 264 6.92 -8.28 -7.83
C GLY A 264 7.05 -6.79 -8.14
N ILE A 265 7.63 -6.48 -9.31
CA ILE A 265 7.65 -5.13 -9.86
C ILE A 265 6.96 -5.05 -11.22
N ARG A 266 6.48 -3.86 -11.55
CA ARG A 266 6.10 -3.45 -12.92
C ARG A 266 6.90 -2.21 -13.30
N ILE A 267 7.33 -2.13 -14.55
CA ILE A 267 7.93 -0.91 -15.12
C ILE A 267 7.02 -0.35 -16.21
N ALA A 268 7.05 0.97 -16.40
CA ALA A 268 6.20 1.68 -17.35
C ALA A 268 6.25 1.04 -18.74
N GLY A 269 7.46 0.73 -19.22
CA GLY A 269 7.71 0.11 -20.52
C GLY A 269 7.13 -1.27 -20.74
N MET A 270 6.71 -1.98 -19.70
CA MET A 270 6.18 -3.35 -19.79
C MET A 270 4.71 -3.46 -19.37
N GLY A 271 4.06 -2.35 -19.04
CA GLY A 271 2.62 -2.33 -18.75
C GLY A 271 2.24 -3.19 -17.54
N ASP A 272 1.44 -4.24 -17.74
CA ASP A 272 0.90 -5.10 -16.67
C ASP A 272 1.76 -6.33 -16.36
N GLU A 273 2.84 -6.55 -17.11
CA GLU A 273 3.74 -7.69 -16.92
C GLU A 273 4.48 -7.60 -15.59
N TRP A 274 4.44 -8.70 -14.83
CA TRP A 274 5.12 -8.82 -13.54
C TRP A 274 6.51 -9.41 -13.72
N PHE A 275 7.49 -8.78 -13.07
CA PHE A 275 8.83 -9.35 -12.89
C PHE A 275 9.00 -9.69 -11.44
N THR A 276 9.23 -10.97 -11.14
CA THR A 276 9.23 -11.51 -9.77
C THR A 276 10.54 -12.15 -9.38
N ALA A 277 10.81 -12.12 -8.08
CA ALA A 277 11.88 -12.87 -7.43
C ALA A 277 11.48 -13.17 -5.96
N PRO A 278 12.09 -14.16 -5.29
CA PRO A 278 11.74 -14.52 -3.92
C PRO A 278 11.84 -13.32 -2.97
N VAL A 279 10.88 -13.17 -2.04
CA VAL A 279 10.91 -12.08 -1.07
C VAL A 279 12.10 -12.18 -0.11
N ASN A 280 12.54 -11.02 0.36
CA ASN A 280 13.43 -10.92 1.52
C ASN A 280 12.62 -10.86 2.83
N THR A 281 13.27 -11.19 3.94
CA THR A 281 12.70 -11.03 5.29
C THR A 281 13.08 -9.65 5.85
N PRO A 282 12.11 -8.87 6.37
CA PRO A 282 12.41 -7.55 6.90
C PRO A 282 13.30 -7.62 8.14
N GLN A 283 14.15 -6.61 8.29
CA GLN A 283 15.08 -6.47 9.42
C GLN A 283 14.79 -5.17 10.17
N GLY A 284 14.73 -5.23 11.49
CA GLY A 284 14.43 -4.05 12.29
C GLY A 284 14.26 -4.34 13.77
N LEU A 285 13.45 -3.52 14.43
CA LEU A 285 13.19 -3.61 15.85
C LEU A 285 12.02 -4.57 16.11
N TYR A 286 12.27 -5.57 16.96
CA TYR A 286 11.27 -6.52 17.42
C TYR A 286 10.68 -6.08 18.75
N PHE A 287 9.38 -6.30 18.93
CA PHE A 287 8.69 -6.09 20.20
C PHE A 287 9.20 -7.07 21.25
N THR A 288 9.10 -6.68 22.52
CA THR A 288 9.53 -7.50 23.65
C THR A 288 8.94 -8.91 23.58
N GLY A 289 9.81 -9.92 23.59
CA GLY A 289 9.41 -11.33 23.54
C GLY A 289 9.45 -11.96 22.15
N TYR A 290 9.74 -11.18 21.10
CA TYR A 290 9.91 -11.68 19.73
C TYR A 290 11.33 -11.46 19.19
N SER A 291 11.65 -12.20 18.13
CA SER A 291 12.93 -12.12 17.43
C SER A 291 12.75 -12.31 15.93
N GLY A 292 13.85 -12.21 15.17
CA GLY A 292 13.84 -12.49 13.73
C GLY A 292 13.42 -13.92 13.38
N ASP A 293 13.59 -14.88 14.29
CA ASP A 293 13.13 -16.25 14.08
C ASP A 293 11.60 -16.37 14.04
N ASP A 294 10.89 -15.37 14.56
CA ASP A 294 9.42 -15.29 14.56
C ASP A 294 8.87 -14.55 13.35
N ALA A 295 9.71 -13.88 12.56
CA ALA A 295 9.30 -13.04 11.44
C ALA A 295 8.76 -13.86 10.27
N SER A 296 7.65 -13.40 9.71
CA SER A 296 7.19 -13.82 8.39
C SER A 296 8.02 -13.14 7.29
N PRO A 297 8.20 -13.76 6.12
CA PRO A 297 8.71 -13.07 4.94
C PRO A 297 7.82 -11.86 4.56
N ASP A 298 8.40 -10.85 3.89
CA ASP A 298 7.71 -9.58 3.63
C ASP A 298 6.46 -9.73 2.74
N MET A 299 5.38 -9.03 3.09
CA MET A 299 4.10 -9.08 2.38
C MET A 299 3.37 -7.72 2.40
N GLY A 300 2.60 -7.44 1.36
CA GLY A 300 1.78 -6.24 1.20
C GLY A 300 1.93 -5.57 -0.15
N ASP A 301 0.94 -4.76 -0.50
CA ASP A 301 1.03 -3.80 -1.60
C ASP A 301 1.53 -2.44 -1.14
N SER A 302 1.82 -2.27 0.15
CA SER A 302 2.22 -0.99 0.73
C SER A 302 3.53 -0.43 0.16
N ALA A 303 4.35 -1.26 -0.50
CA ALA A 303 5.51 -0.81 -1.29
C ALA A 303 5.12 0.07 -2.51
N ILE A 304 3.83 0.20 -2.83
CA ILE A 304 3.31 1.22 -3.74
C ILE A 304 3.59 2.65 -3.25
N THR A 305 3.73 2.83 -1.92
CA THR A 305 4.05 4.13 -1.32
C THR A 305 5.49 4.55 -1.64
N GLU A 306 6.46 3.63 -1.52
CA GLU A 306 7.84 3.83 -1.98
C GLU A 306 7.94 3.99 -3.49
N THR A 307 7.12 3.24 -4.24
CA THR A 307 7.06 3.36 -5.70
C THR A 307 6.65 4.79 -6.12
N PHE A 308 5.73 5.41 -5.36
CA PHE A 308 5.31 6.79 -5.56
C PHE A 308 6.32 7.83 -5.05
N GLY A 309 7.25 7.42 -4.18
CA GLY A 309 8.31 8.28 -3.66
C GLY A 309 8.19 8.66 -2.18
N VAL A 310 7.21 8.11 -1.46
CA VAL A 310 7.10 8.29 0.00
C VAL A 310 7.57 7.02 0.73
N GLY A 311 7.24 6.83 2.00
CA GLY A 311 7.64 5.68 2.79
C GLY A 311 9.14 5.68 3.11
N GLY A 312 9.80 4.54 2.94
CA GLY A 312 11.27 4.43 3.04
C GLY A 312 12.01 5.43 2.14
N MET A 313 11.44 5.75 0.97
CA MET A 313 11.99 6.74 0.05
C MET A 313 11.83 8.20 0.55
N ALA A 314 11.10 8.46 1.63
CA ALA A 314 11.00 9.78 2.24
C ALA A 314 11.43 9.75 3.72
N MET A 315 12.29 8.81 4.11
CA MET A 315 12.63 8.59 5.52
C MET A 315 13.23 9.82 6.23
N ILE A 316 13.94 10.70 5.51
CA ILE A 316 14.43 11.98 6.05
C ILE A 316 13.32 12.94 6.49
N ALA A 317 12.10 12.79 5.96
CA ALA A 317 10.94 13.52 6.46
C ALA A 317 10.55 13.05 7.87
N ALA A 318 10.76 11.78 8.20
CA ALA A 318 10.29 11.15 9.42
C ALA A 318 11.43 10.59 10.29
N PRO A 319 12.34 11.43 10.82
CA PRO A 319 13.48 10.94 11.61
C PRO A 319 13.09 10.22 12.90
N ALA A 320 11.84 10.35 13.37
CA ALA A 320 11.33 9.56 14.47
C ALA A 320 11.16 8.06 14.10
N VAL A 321 10.90 7.76 12.82
CA VAL A 321 10.68 6.41 12.32
C VAL A 321 11.95 5.58 12.33
N THR A 322 13.13 6.17 12.09
CA THR A 322 14.40 5.41 11.97
C THR A 322 14.71 4.58 13.21
N ARG A 323 14.35 5.07 14.40
CA ARG A 323 14.49 4.30 15.65
C ARG A 323 13.50 3.15 15.73
N PHE A 324 12.29 3.36 15.23
CA PHE A 324 11.22 2.35 15.23
C PHE A 324 11.48 1.24 14.21
N VAL A 325 12.06 1.57 13.05
CA VAL A 325 12.43 0.58 12.02
C VAL A 325 13.85 0.03 12.20
N GLY A 326 14.55 0.42 13.27
CA GLY A 326 15.87 -0.12 13.64
C GLY A 326 17.04 0.34 12.78
N THR A 327 16.88 1.38 11.95
CA THR A 327 17.95 1.91 11.07
C THR A 327 18.86 2.93 11.76
N GLY A 328 18.45 3.51 12.89
CA GLY A 328 19.27 4.42 13.68
C GLY A 328 18.65 5.80 13.86
N GLY A 329 19.39 6.86 13.53
CA GLY A 329 19.04 8.25 13.81
C GLY A 329 18.78 9.12 12.58
N PHE A 330 18.81 10.44 12.78
CA PHE A 330 18.64 11.41 11.70
C PHE A 330 19.71 11.27 10.61
N ASP A 331 20.97 11.07 11.00
CA ASP A 331 22.08 10.93 10.03
C ASP A 331 21.92 9.69 9.15
N ASP A 332 21.35 8.62 9.69
CA ASP A 332 20.98 7.43 8.90
C ASP A 332 19.84 7.73 7.94
N ALA A 333 18.81 8.47 8.38
CA ALA A 333 17.74 8.93 7.50
C ALA A 333 18.28 9.73 6.31
N LEU A 334 19.23 10.64 6.58
CA LEU A 334 19.86 11.48 5.58
C LEU A 334 20.73 10.65 4.61
N ARG A 335 21.57 9.76 5.15
CA ARG A 335 22.42 8.87 4.34
C ARG A 335 21.58 7.99 3.41
N ILE A 336 20.54 7.35 3.95
CA ILE A 336 19.65 6.48 3.19
C ILE A 336 18.91 7.29 2.12
N SER A 337 18.44 8.50 2.46
CA SER A 337 17.81 9.37 1.47
C SER A 337 18.79 9.76 0.35
N ASN A 338 20.03 10.13 0.67
CA ASN A 338 21.02 10.43 -0.37
C ASN A 338 21.42 9.20 -1.21
N GLU A 339 21.37 7.98 -0.66
CA GLU A 339 21.60 6.75 -1.42
C GLU A 339 20.43 6.49 -2.40
N MET A 340 19.19 6.78 -2.00
CA MET A 340 18.02 6.66 -2.87
C MET A 340 18.03 7.68 -4.03
N ASP A 341 18.73 8.82 -3.90
CA ASP A 341 18.94 9.76 -5.01
C ASP A 341 19.62 9.11 -6.22
N GLU A 342 20.47 8.11 -5.98
CA GLU A 342 21.26 7.46 -7.03
C GLU A 342 20.40 6.60 -7.97
N ILE A 343 19.18 6.21 -7.54
CA ILE A 343 18.31 5.31 -8.28
C ILE A 343 17.04 5.97 -8.84
N VAL A 344 16.79 7.24 -8.53
CA VAL A 344 15.62 7.97 -9.04
C VAL A 344 15.97 8.95 -10.16
N MET A 345 14.96 9.40 -10.91
CA MET A 345 15.14 10.36 -12.00
C MET A 345 14.97 11.81 -11.56
N ASP A 346 14.14 12.08 -10.56
CA ASP A 346 13.79 13.44 -10.16
C ASP A 346 13.27 13.50 -8.71
N HIS A 347 12.82 14.69 -8.29
CA HIS A 347 12.13 14.96 -7.04
C HIS A 347 10.71 15.48 -7.29
N ASN A 348 9.79 15.18 -6.37
CA ASN A 348 8.43 15.70 -6.42
C ASN A 348 8.36 17.11 -5.79
N PRO A 349 8.13 18.18 -6.58
CA PRO A 349 8.12 19.54 -6.06
C PRO A 349 6.91 19.84 -5.16
N ASN A 350 5.87 18.99 -5.18
CA ASN A 350 4.66 19.19 -4.38
C ASN A 350 4.83 18.72 -2.92
N PHE A 351 5.83 17.88 -2.65
CA PHE A 351 6.07 17.26 -1.33
C PHE A 351 7.48 17.58 -0.86
N ILE A 352 7.66 18.82 -0.43
CA ILE A 352 8.94 19.34 0.06
C ILE A 352 9.21 18.88 1.50
N ILE A 353 10.45 18.48 1.77
CA ILE A 353 10.88 17.98 3.07
C ILE A 353 11.73 19.05 3.77
N PRO A 354 11.24 19.71 4.83
CA PRO A 354 11.97 20.80 5.51
C PRO A 354 13.33 20.34 6.07
N THR A 355 13.40 19.14 6.62
CA THR A 355 14.63 18.53 7.17
C THR A 355 15.67 18.19 6.12
N TRP A 356 15.30 18.22 4.84
CA TRP A 356 16.18 17.97 3.71
C TRP A 356 16.36 19.22 2.84
N ASN A 357 16.44 20.39 3.51
CA ASN A 357 16.59 21.70 2.88
C ASN A 357 15.53 21.97 1.79
N PHE A 358 14.28 21.59 2.08
CA PHE A 358 13.12 21.75 1.18
C PHE A 358 13.25 21.03 -0.16
N LYS A 359 14.12 20.03 -0.26
CA LYS A 359 14.14 19.11 -1.39
C LYS A 359 12.83 18.29 -1.43
N GLY A 360 12.34 18.01 -2.63
CA GLY A 360 11.15 17.17 -2.81
C GLY A 360 11.42 15.70 -2.48
N THR A 361 10.37 14.92 -2.24
CA THR A 361 10.50 13.45 -2.13
C THR A 361 11.12 12.86 -3.39
N HIS A 362 11.81 11.73 -3.28
CA HIS A 362 12.33 11.01 -4.44
C HIS A 362 11.22 10.66 -5.43
N LEU A 363 11.52 10.64 -6.73
CA LEU A 363 10.50 10.41 -7.75
C LEU A 363 11.04 9.60 -8.95
N GLY A 364 10.33 8.51 -9.22
CA GLY A 364 10.59 7.58 -10.33
C GLY A 364 11.89 6.82 -10.20
N ILE A 365 11.80 5.70 -9.49
CA ILE A 365 12.84 4.67 -9.44
C ILE A 365 13.07 4.16 -10.86
N ASP A 366 14.28 4.38 -11.41
CA ASP A 366 14.67 3.87 -12.72
C ASP A 366 15.30 2.48 -12.55
N ALA A 367 14.64 1.44 -13.06
CA ALA A 367 15.11 0.07 -12.96
C ALA A 367 16.53 -0.11 -13.58
N ARG A 368 16.93 0.72 -14.56
CA ARG A 368 18.29 0.69 -15.11
C ARG A 368 19.32 1.17 -14.11
N LYS A 369 19.00 2.22 -13.35
CA LYS A 369 19.90 2.75 -12.31
C LYS A 369 20.04 1.75 -11.17
N VAL A 370 18.94 1.10 -10.76
CA VAL A 370 18.97 0.02 -9.76
C VAL A 370 19.93 -1.09 -10.19
N VAL A 371 19.80 -1.60 -11.42
CA VAL A 371 20.69 -2.65 -11.94
C VAL A 371 22.14 -2.15 -12.08
N ALA A 372 22.36 -0.93 -12.58
CA ALA A 372 23.70 -0.40 -12.85
C ALA A 372 24.50 -0.08 -11.57
N THR A 373 23.82 0.38 -10.52
CA THR A 373 24.45 0.77 -9.24
C THR A 373 24.50 -0.38 -8.23
N GLY A 374 23.59 -1.35 -8.34
CA GLY A 374 23.37 -2.37 -7.31
C GLY A 374 22.58 -1.85 -6.10
N ILE A 375 22.18 -0.57 -6.08
CA ILE A 375 21.38 0.03 -5.02
C ILE A 375 19.91 -0.32 -5.27
N THR A 376 19.24 -0.88 -4.27
CA THR A 376 17.82 -1.25 -4.35
C THR A 376 16.96 -0.34 -3.46
N PRO A 377 15.70 -0.05 -3.84
CA PRO A 377 14.80 0.79 -3.05
C PRO A 377 14.67 0.31 -1.60
N VAL A 378 14.79 1.22 -0.65
CA VAL A 378 14.50 0.93 0.77
C VAL A 378 13.00 1.02 1.02
N ILE A 379 12.43 -0.01 1.66
CA ILE A 379 11.02 -0.10 1.99
C ILE A 379 10.88 -0.19 3.50
N ASN A 380 10.11 0.71 4.10
CA ASN A 380 9.73 0.58 5.50
C ASN A 380 8.57 -0.43 5.61
N THR A 381 8.56 -1.34 6.58
CA THR A 381 7.49 -2.34 6.66
C THR A 381 7.22 -2.81 8.09
N GLY A 382 5.98 -3.23 8.34
CA GLY A 382 5.60 -3.88 9.59
C GLY A 382 6.01 -5.34 9.55
N ILE A 383 6.63 -5.84 10.62
CA ILE A 383 7.06 -7.24 10.70
C ILE A 383 5.91 -8.06 11.28
N ALA A 384 5.32 -8.92 10.47
CA ALA A 384 4.28 -9.87 10.88
C ALA A 384 4.89 -11.11 11.53
N ASN A 385 4.19 -11.72 12.49
CA ASN A 385 4.56 -13.05 12.95
C ASN A 385 4.34 -14.09 11.84
N LYS A 386 5.22 -15.09 11.73
CA LYS A 386 5.07 -16.21 10.81
C LYS A 386 3.92 -17.16 11.15
N LYS A 387 3.30 -17.02 12.33
CA LYS A 387 2.11 -17.74 12.75
C LYS A 387 0.90 -16.81 12.73
N ALA A 388 -0.19 -17.24 12.10
CA ALA A 388 -1.44 -16.52 12.06
C ALA A 388 -1.97 -16.20 13.47
N GLY A 389 -2.66 -15.08 13.61
CA GLY A 389 -3.27 -14.64 14.88
C GLY A 389 -2.35 -13.89 15.84
N LEU A 390 -1.01 -13.98 15.70
CA LEU A 390 -0.08 -13.29 16.60
C LEU A 390 0.20 -11.84 16.20
N GLY A 391 -0.22 -11.41 15.01
CA GLY A 391 -0.21 -10.02 14.61
C GLY A 391 1.19 -9.47 14.27
N GLN A 392 1.34 -8.16 14.45
CA GLN A 392 2.60 -7.46 14.25
C GLN A 392 3.54 -7.69 15.44
N ILE A 393 4.79 -8.01 15.14
CA ILE A 393 5.84 -8.30 16.14
C ILE A 393 7.02 -7.34 16.06
N GLY A 394 6.98 -6.36 15.17
CA GLY A 394 8.03 -5.39 15.01
C GLY A 394 7.80 -4.46 13.81
N ALA A 395 8.80 -3.64 13.54
CA ALA A 395 8.88 -2.81 12.35
C ALA A 395 10.32 -2.75 11.87
N GLY A 396 10.50 -2.62 10.58
CA GLY A 396 11.83 -2.70 9.98
C GLY A 396 11.89 -2.13 8.59
N THR A 397 13.03 -2.40 7.96
CA THR A 397 13.26 -2.13 6.55
C THR A 397 13.50 -3.42 5.81
N VAL A 398 13.22 -3.38 4.51
CA VAL A 398 13.48 -4.46 3.58
C VAL A 398 13.83 -3.86 2.23
N HIS A 399 14.59 -4.60 1.45
CA HIS A 399 14.93 -4.24 0.09
C HIS A 399 14.35 -5.27 -0.87
N PRO A 400 13.87 -4.86 -2.05
CA PRO A 400 13.44 -5.79 -3.07
C PRO A 400 14.65 -6.59 -3.59
N PRO A 401 14.45 -7.88 -3.96
CA PRO A 401 15.47 -8.67 -4.63
C PRO A 401 15.86 -8.02 -5.97
N ILE A 402 17.15 -7.82 -6.24
CA ILE A 402 17.61 -7.11 -7.43
C ILE A 402 17.21 -7.84 -8.73
N GLU A 403 17.04 -9.15 -8.67
CA GLU A 403 16.72 -10.03 -9.78
C GLU A 403 15.39 -9.66 -10.46
N CYS A 404 14.43 -9.07 -9.74
CA CYS A 404 13.19 -8.60 -10.36
C CYS A 404 13.43 -7.40 -11.30
N PHE A 405 14.40 -6.54 -10.99
CA PHE A 405 14.81 -5.41 -11.85
C PHE A 405 15.62 -5.89 -13.05
N GLU A 406 16.56 -6.82 -12.84
CA GLU A 406 17.34 -7.42 -13.93
C GLU A 406 16.44 -8.07 -14.98
N LYS A 407 15.44 -8.86 -14.53
CA LYS A 407 14.44 -9.46 -15.42
C LYS A 407 13.64 -8.41 -16.18
N ALA A 408 13.20 -7.34 -15.50
CA ALA A 408 12.44 -6.27 -16.12
C ALA A 408 13.24 -5.54 -17.22
N ILE A 409 14.52 -5.24 -16.94
CA ILE A 409 15.40 -4.57 -17.90
C ILE A 409 15.74 -5.49 -19.08
N ALA A 410 16.03 -6.77 -18.84
CA ALA A 410 16.28 -7.73 -19.92
C ALA A 410 15.06 -7.87 -20.84
N ALA A 411 13.85 -7.99 -20.27
CA ALA A 411 12.62 -8.09 -21.05
C ALA A 411 12.33 -6.80 -21.84
N TYR A 412 12.58 -5.62 -21.24
CA TYR A 412 12.41 -4.36 -21.95
C TYR A 412 13.43 -4.18 -23.08
N ALA A 413 14.70 -4.56 -22.87
CA ALA A 413 15.72 -4.56 -23.91
C ALA A 413 15.31 -5.45 -25.10
N GLN A 414 14.78 -6.64 -24.83
CA GLN A 414 14.21 -7.52 -25.85
C GLN A 414 13.04 -6.87 -26.60
N LYS A 415 12.11 -6.21 -25.88
CA LYS A 415 11.01 -5.45 -26.50
C LYS A 415 11.52 -4.33 -27.43
N LEU A 416 12.66 -3.73 -27.11
CA LEU A 416 13.30 -2.71 -27.94
C LEU A 416 14.14 -3.26 -29.11
N GLY A 417 14.26 -4.59 -29.23
CA GLY A 417 15.04 -5.24 -30.29
C GLY A 417 16.55 -5.18 -30.06
N MET A 418 16.99 -5.03 -28.81
CA MET A 418 18.40 -5.12 -28.45
C MET A 418 18.78 -6.60 -28.30
N GLU A 419 19.81 -7.05 -29.00
CA GLU A 419 20.38 -8.39 -28.81
C GLU A 419 21.23 -8.41 -27.52
N GLY A 420 21.05 -9.47 -26.72
CA GLY A 420 21.50 -9.56 -25.32
C GLY A 420 23.00 -9.63 -25.08
#